data_AF-H8GUP8-F1
#
_entry.id   AF-H8GUP8-F1
#
_cell.length_a   1.000
_cell.length_b   1.000
_cell.length_c   1.000
_cell.angle_alpha   90.00
_cell.angle_beta   90.00
_cell.angle_gamma   90.00
#
_symmetry.space_group_name_H-M   'P 1'
#
loop_
_entity.id
_entity.type
_entity.pdbx_description
1 polymer ?
#
loop_
_entity_poly.entity_id
_entity_poly.type
_entity_poly.pdbx_seq_one_letter_code
_entity_poly.pdbx_strand_id
1 'polypeptide(L)'
;MPRSTAPNPARRPAQPRETETTYLAGCGRTWAVASAEADLAYTDQAFPECPACPHRVEPEGGPPFCTLRPVNTAHPFAALAGLKLGD
;
A
#
# COMPACT_ATOMS: atom_id res chain seq x y z
N MET A 1 -43.30 36.08 -15.64
CA MET A 1 -42.35 35.97 -14.51
C MET A 1 -41.51 34.71 -14.69
N PRO A 2 -40.25 34.75 -15.15
CA PRO A 2 -39.41 33.54 -15.15
C PRO A 2 -38.53 33.50 -13.89
N ARG A 3 -38.80 32.57 -12.97
CA ARG A 3 -37.83 32.19 -11.93
C ARG A 3 -36.99 31.05 -12.49
N SER A 4 -35.87 31.38 -13.12
CA SER A 4 -34.85 30.42 -13.49
C SER A 4 -34.08 30.02 -12.23
N THR A 5 -34.41 28.88 -11.66
CA THR A 5 -33.60 28.24 -10.61
C THR A 5 -32.35 27.66 -11.26
N ALA A 6 -31.22 28.33 -11.09
CA ALA A 6 -29.91 27.79 -11.45
C ALA A 6 -29.53 26.65 -10.47
N PRO A 7 -28.98 25.52 -10.94
CA PRO A 7 -28.44 24.50 -10.04
C PRO A 7 -27.12 24.96 -9.40
N ASN A 8 -27.02 24.72 -8.09
CA ASN A 8 -25.92 25.11 -7.21
C ASN A 8 -24.61 24.34 -7.55
N PRO A 9 -23.46 25.01 -7.80
CA PRO A 9 -22.18 24.35 -8.11
C PRO A 9 -21.49 23.67 -6.90
N ALA A 10 -22.11 23.67 -5.72
CA ALA A 10 -21.52 23.12 -4.52
C ALA A 10 -21.95 21.65 -4.28
N ARG A 11 -21.23 20.70 -4.87
CA ARG A 11 -20.93 19.37 -4.31
C ARG A 11 -20.03 18.61 -5.29
N ARG A 12 -18.76 19.03 -5.36
CA ARG A 12 -17.71 18.09 -5.75
C ARG A 12 -17.66 17.00 -4.68
N PRO A 13 -17.79 15.71 -5.01
CA PRO A 13 -17.51 14.66 -4.04
C PRO A 13 -16.07 14.84 -3.56
N ALA A 14 -15.86 14.83 -2.24
CA ALA A 14 -14.53 14.86 -1.66
C ALA A 14 -13.77 13.67 -2.25
N GLN A 15 -12.72 13.96 -3.03
CA GLN A 15 -11.84 12.93 -3.53
C GLN A 15 -11.33 12.13 -2.32
N PRO A 16 -11.28 10.79 -2.39
CA PRO A 16 -10.67 10.03 -1.32
C PRO A 16 -9.27 10.62 -1.14
N ARG A 17 -9.05 11.26 0.02
CA ARG A 17 -7.70 11.66 0.41
C ARG A 17 -6.91 10.37 0.37
N GLU A 18 -5.87 10.34 -0.45
CA GLU A 18 -4.89 9.26 -0.45
C GLU A 18 -4.36 9.19 0.97
N THR A 19 -4.97 8.32 1.78
CA THR A 19 -4.66 8.23 3.21
C THR A 19 -3.25 7.69 3.28
N GLU A 20 -2.32 8.52 3.77
CA GLU A 20 -0.95 8.10 4.02
C GLU A 20 -0.96 6.87 4.91
N THR A 21 -0.64 5.73 4.30
CA THR A 21 -0.56 4.44 4.97
C THR A 21 0.91 4.15 5.19
N THR A 22 1.26 3.72 6.39
CA THR A 22 2.63 3.27 6.64
C THR A 22 2.81 1.87 6.06
N TYR A 23 3.78 1.73 5.17
CA TYR A 23 4.16 0.47 4.56
C TYR A 23 5.48 -0.02 5.14
N LEU A 24 5.60 -1.33 5.34
CA LEU A 24 6.79 -2.07 5.73
C LEU A 24 7.31 -2.84 4.52
N ALA A 25 8.53 -2.53 4.11
CA ALA A 25 9.28 -3.36 3.18
C ALA A 25 9.76 -4.64 3.87
N GLY A 26 9.95 -5.71 3.11
CA GLY A 26 10.50 -6.96 3.63
C GLY A 26 11.90 -6.84 4.28
N CYS A 27 12.66 -5.78 3.99
CA CYS A 27 13.93 -5.49 4.67
C CYS A 27 13.75 -4.94 6.10
N GLY A 28 12.52 -4.67 6.54
CA GLY A 28 12.23 -4.09 7.85
C GLY A 28 12.04 -2.57 7.85
N ARG A 29 12.22 -1.91 6.70
CA ARG A 29 12.02 -0.45 6.56
C ARG A 29 10.55 -0.09 6.52
N THR A 30 10.18 0.95 7.25
CA THR A 30 8.82 1.52 7.20
C THR A 30 8.81 2.96 6.71
N TRP A 31 7.86 3.29 5.84
CA TRP A 31 7.60 4.69 5.44
C TRP A 31 6.14 4.92 5.10
N ALA A 32 5.70 6.18 5.18
CA ALA A 32 4.35 6.58 4.79
C ALA A 32 4.29 6.72 3.27
N VAL A 33 3.33 6.04 2.64
CA VAL A 33 3.00 6.17 1.22
C VAL A 33 1.52 6.53 1.13
N ALA A 34 1.19 7.51 0.31
CA ALA A 34 -0.18 7.89 -0.01
C ALA A 34 -0.83 6.83 -0.94
N SER A 35 -1.04 5.63 -0.39
CA SER A 35 -1.61 4.49 -1.10
C SER A 35 -2.57 3.73 -0.19
N ALA A 36 -3.56 3.07 -0.82
CA ALA A 36 -4.55 2.23 -0.16
C ALA A 36 -4.47 0.75 -0.60
N GLU A 37 -3.38 0.37 -1.27
CA GLU A 37 -3.19 -1.00 -1.78
C GLU A 37 -2.74 -1.95 -0.67
N ALA A 38 -3.16 -3.22 -0.76
CA ALA A 38 -2.81 -4.26 0.22
C ALA A 38 -1.34 -4.71 0.11
N ASP A 39 -0.76 -4.56 -1.06
CA ASP A 39 0.64 -4.82 -1.41
C ASP A 39 1.05 -3.77 -2.44
N LEU A 40 2.26 -3.24 -2.32
CA LEU A 40 2.84 -2.35 -3.33
C LEU A 40 4.17 -2.90 -3.83
N ALA A 41 4.34 -2.91 -5.15
CA ALA A 41 5.61 -3.17 -5.79
C ALA A 41 6.49 -1.91 -5.76
N TYR A 42 7.45 -1.85 -4.84
CA TYR A 42 8.43 -0.78 -4.77
C TYR A 42 9.60 -1.05 -5.71
N THR A 43 9.51 -0.50 -6.91
CA THR A 43 10.53 -0.60 -7.97
C THR A 43 11.68 0.39 -7.78
N ASP A 44 11.39 1.54 -7.17
CA ASP A 44 12.31 2.66 -6.99
C ASP A 44 13.54 2.29 -6.13
N GLN A 45 13.39 1.39 -5.14
CA GLN A 45 14.49 0.82 -4.34
C GLN A 45 15.53 1.85 -3.86
N ALA A 46 15.12 3.10 -3.58
CA ALA A 46 16.03 4.18 -3.19
C ALA A 46 16.73 3.95 -1.85
N PHE A 47 16.36 2.89 -1.11
CA PHE A 47 17.05 2.50 0.11
C PHE A 47 18.29 1.66 -0.21
N PRO A 48 19.45 1.95 0.43
CA PRO A 48 20.71 1.25 0.16
C PRO A 48 20.71 -0.23 0.57
N GLU A 49 19.73 -0.67 1.35
CA GLU A 49 19.55 -2.04 1.81
C GLU A 49 18.65 -2.90 0.92
N CYS A 50 17.90 -2.30 -0.02
CA CYS A 50 17.08 -3.03 -0.99
C CYS A 50 17.85 -4.12 -1.78
N PRO A 51 19.09 -3.91 -2.28
CA PRO A 51 19.80 -4.96 -3.02
C PRO A 51 20.16 -6.19 -2.17
N ALA A 52 20.25 -6.06 -0.85
CA ALA A 52 20.52 -7.17 0.07
C ALA A 52 19.23 -7.77 0.68
N CYS A 53 18.06 -7.29 0.28
CA CYS A 53 16.79 -7.72 0.85
C CYS A 53 16.42 -9.13 0.37
N PRO A 54 16.16 -10.09 1.27
CA PRO A 54 15.70 -11.43 0.86
C PRO A 54 14.28 -11.43 0.26
N HIS A 55 13.55 -10.33 0.42
CA HIS A 55 12.23 -10.11 -0.16
C HIS A 55 12.28 -9.31 -1.47
N ARG A 56 13.48 -9.05 -2.02
CA ARG A 56 13.63 -8.49 -3.36
C ARG A 56 13.26 -9.56 -4.38
N VAL A 57 12.33 -9.24 -5.27
CA VAL A 57 11.88 -10.12 -6.35
C VAL A 57 12.53 -9.66 -7.65
N GLU A 58 13.22 -10.57 -8.33
CA GLU A 58 13.83 -10.35 -9.64
C GLU A 58 13.07 -11.19 -10.68
N PRO A 59 12.03 -10.65 -11.32
CA PRO A 59 11.30 -11.37 -12.35
C PRO A 59 12.15 -11.52 -13.63
N GLU A 60 11.99 -12.64 -14.34
CA GLU A 60 12.63 -12.81 -15.65
C GLU A 60 12.07 -11.78 -16.64
N GLY A 61 12.92 -10.83 -17.06
CA GLY A 61 12.59 -9.81 -18.05
C GLY A 61 11.97 -8.52 -17.50
N GLY A 62 11.92 -8.33 -16.17
CA GLY A 62 11.39 -7.12 -15.54
C GLY A 62 12.38 -6.43 -14.58
N PRO A 63 12.09 -5.18 -14.16
CA PRO A 63 12.89 -4.53 -13.14
C PRO A 63 12.72 -5.25 -11.80
N PRO A 64 13.78 -5.34 -10.98
CA PRO A 64 13.66 -5.81 -9.61
C PRO A 64 12.71 -4.90 -8.81
N PHE A 65 11.97 -5.48 -7.87
CA PHE A 65 11.16 -4.70 -6.94
C PHE A 65 11.10 -5.36 -5.57
N CYS A 66 10.81 -4.56 -4.56
CA CYS A 66 10.51 -5.04 -3.22
C CYS A 66 9.00 -4.95 -2.95
N THR A 67 8.43 -5.99 -2.36
CA THR A 67 7.03 -6.00 -1.89
C THR A 67 6.93 -5.16 -0.61
N LEU A 68 6.04 -4.16 -0.62
CA LEU A 68 5.70 -3.39 0.57
C LEU A 68 4.34 -3.81 1.10
N ARG A 69 4.25 -3.93 2.42
CA ARG A 69 3.06 -4.39 3.10
C ARG A 69 2.59 -3.32 4.09
N PRO A 70 1.31 -2.90 4.06
CA PRO A 70 0.80 -1.91 4.99
C PRO A 70 0.87 -2.45 6.42
N VAL A 71 1.49 -1.70 7.34
CA VAL A 71 1.70 -2.15 8.75
C VAL A 71 0.40 -2.23 9.55
N ASN A 72 -0.58 -1.42 9.17
CA ASN A 72 -1.83 -1.28 9.91
C ASN A 72 -2.97 -2.14 9.33
N THR A 73 -2.69 -2.93 8.29
CA THR A 73 -3.67 -3.86 7.72
C THR A 73 -3.56 -5.17 8.46
N ALA A 74 -4.63 -5.54 9.18
CA ALA A 74 -4.76 -6.86 9.75
C ALA A 74 -4.61 -7.91 8.62
N HIS A 75 -3.57 -8.74 8.71
CA HIS A 75 -3.41 -9.83 7.75
C HIS A 75 -4.65 -10.73 7.81
N PRO A 76 -5.25 -11.14 6.67
CA PRO A 76 -6.41 -12.04 6.69
C PRO A 76 -6.11 -13.38 7.38
N PHE A 77 -4.82 -13.73 7.51
CA PHE A 77 -4.32 -14.89 8.24
C PHE A 77 -3.75 -14.56 9.64
N ALA A 78 -3.89 -13.34 10.15
CA ALA A 78 -3.52 -13.02 11.53
C ALA A 78 -4.28 -13.93 12.52
N ALA A 79 -5.49 -14.34 12.17
CA ALA A 79 -6.27 -15.34 12.91
C ALA A 79 -5.60 -16.73 12.98
N LEU A 80 -4.69 -17.05 12.05
CA LEU A 80 -3.97 -18.32 11.98
C LEU A 80 -2.61 -18.27 12.71
N ALA A 81 -2.15 -17.11 13.18
CA ALA A 81 -0.85 -17.00 13.87
C ALA A 81 -0.76 -17.84 15.17
N GLY A 82 -1.90 -18.29 15.71
CA GLY A 82 -1.98 -19.19 16.86
C GLY A 82 -2.08 -20.69 16.52
N LEU A 83 -2.09 -21.08 15.23
CA LEU A 83 -2.15 -22.50 14.85
C LEU A 83 -0.81 -23.19 15.10
N LYS A 84 -0.76 -24.05 16.11
CA LYS A 84 0.31 -25.03 16.26
C LYS A 84 0.01 -26.23 15.36
N LEU A 85 0.95 -26.55 14.48
CA LEU A 85 0.94 -27.82 13.75
C LEU A 85 1.14 -28.94 14.78
N GLY A 86 0.07 -29.71 15.04
CA GLY A 86 0.16 -30.91 15.86
C GLY A 86 0.91 -31.99 15.10
N ASP A 87 1.84 -32.65 15.80
CA ASP A 87 2.61 -33.83 15.37
C ASP A 87 1.67 -35.02 15.09
#